data_AF-A0A6V8NVK3-F1
#
_entry.id   AF-A0A6V8NVK3-F1
#
_cell.length_a   1.000
_cell.length_b   1.000
_cell.length_c   1.000
_cell.angle_alpha   90.00
_cell.angle_beta   90.00
_cell.angle_gamma   90.00
#
_symmetry.space_group_name_H-M   'P 1'
#
loop_
_entity.id
_entity.type
_entity.pdbx_description
1 polymer ?
#
loop_
_entity_poly.entity_id
_entity_poly.type
_entity_poly.pdbx_seq_one_letter_code
_entity_poly.pdbx_strand_id
1 'polypeptide(L)'
;MKLGLFGQPRETRSFQNRCSERGVSFLKVGILACKVSWHVQSLLNALGQRGVEAHSFPITRFVAHIGGKPVVKCHGIGLDDYRGLLVRIIPWGSLEQIIFRMDVLHHLEDMGIRIVNSPSTIEK
;
A
#
# COMPACT_ATOMS: atom_id res chain seq x y z
N MET A 1 7.96 -23.21 -20.46
CA MET A 1 6.93 -22.18 -20.20
C MET A 1 7.59 -20.99 -19.52
N LYS A 2 7.73 -19.87 -20.25
CA LYS A 2 8.50 -18.68 -19.84
C LYS A 2 7.56 -17.76 -19.04
N LEU A 3 7.92 -17.42 -17.79
CA LEU A 3 7.28 -16.32 -17.05
C LEU A 3 7.58 -15.01 -17.80
N GLY A 4 6.54 -14.37 -18.32
CA GLY A 4 6.60 -13.05 -18.90
C GLY A 4 6.78 -12.00 -17.81
N LEU A 5 7.93 -11.33 -17.83
CA LEU A 5 8.14 -10.02 -17.21
C LEU A 5 7.02 -9.09 -17.67
N PHE A 6 6.08 -8.74 -16.78
CA PHE A 6 5.14 -7.67 -17.05
C PHE A 6 5.89 -6.36 -16.98
N GLY A 7 6.24 -5.85 -18.16
CA GLY A 7 6.90 -4.57 -18.36
C GLY A 7 6.08 -3.44 -17.79
N GLN A 8 6.74 -2.56 -17.05
CA GLN A 8 6.17 -1.27 -16.66
C GLN A 8 5.73 -0.50 -17.93
N PRO A 9 4.57 0.18 -17.90
CA PRO A 9 4.14 1.05 -18.99
C PRO A 9 5.25 2.04 -19.36
N ARG A 10 5.55 2.20 -20.66
CA ARG A 10 6.66 3.05 -21.13
C ARG A 10 6.53 4.51 -20.68
N GLU A 11 5.31 4.97 -20.37
CA GLU A 11 5.03 6.31 -19.83
C GLU A 11 5.50 6.48 -18.37
N THR A 12 5.33 5.47 -17.51
CA THR A 12 5.76 5.54 -16.08
C THR A 12 7.26 5.76 -15.94
N ARG A 13 8.08 5.11 -16.78
CA ARG A 13 9.53 5.34 -16.82
C ARG A 13 9.90 6.76 -17.25
N SER A 14 9.20 7.32 -18.24
CA SER A 14 9.48 8.67 -18.72
C SER A 14 9.16 9.76 -17.68
N PHE A 15 8.16 9.51 -16.83
CA PHE A 15 7.78 10.40 -15.75
C PHE A 15 8.72 10.28 -14.54
N GLN A 16 9.10 9.04 -14.17
CA GLN A 16 10.09 8.77 -13.11
C GLN A 16 11.45 9.42 -13.42
N ASN A 17 11.92 9.33 -14.66
CA ASN A 17 13.19 9.94 -15.09
C ASN A 17 13.14 11.47 -15.01
N ARG A 18 12.06 12.11 -15.47
CA ARG A 18 11.92 13.59 -15.41
C ARG A 18 11.73 14.15 -13.99
N CYS A 19 11.23 13.35 -13.05
CA CYS A 19 11.04 13.76 -11.65
C CYS A 19 12.31 13.54 -10.81
N SER A 20 13.10 12.51 -11.12
CA SER A 20 14.43 12.29 -10.53
C SER A 20 15.37 13.46 -10.79
N GLU A 21 15.26 14.11 -11.95
CA GLU A 21 16.05 15.30 -12.32
C GLU A 21 15.59 16.60 -11.61
N ARG A 22 14.41 16.60 -10.98
CA ARG A 22 13.83 17.78 -10.30
C ARG A 22 13.60 17.61 -8.78
N GLY A 23 14.11 16.55 -8.16
CA GLY A 23 14.00 16.34 -6.70
C GLY A 23 12.56 16.17 -6.18
N VAL A 24 11.60 15.86 -7.05
CA VAL A 24 10.20 15.69 -6.65
C VAL A 24 9.99 14.24 -6.22
N SER A 25 9.82 14.01 -4.92
CA SER A 25 9.41 12.70 -4.39
C SER A 25 7.99 12.39 -4.86
N PHE A 26 7.77 11.25 -5.51
CA PHE A 26 6.42 10.78 -5.81
C PHE A 26 5.66 10.53 -4.51
N LEU A 27 4.41 10.98 -4.47
CA LEU A 27 3.50 10.64 -3.40
C LEU A 27 3.13 9.16 -3.55
N LYS A 28 3.41 8.35 -2.53
CA LYS A 28 3.09 6.92 -2.51
C LYS A 28 1.79 6.64 -1.76
N VAL A 29 0.89 5.86 -2.38
CA VAL A 29 -0.37 5.39 -1.77
C VAL A 29 -0.49 3.88 -1.90
N GLY A 30 -0.88 3.22 -0.81
CA GLY A 30 -1.16 1.79 -0.81
C GLY A 30 -2.66 1.53 -0.86
N ILE A 31 -3.06 0.44 -1.49
CA ILE A 31 -4.44 -0.06 -1.50
C ILE A 31 -4.42 -1.45 -0.86
N LEU A 32 -5.05 -1.60 0.31
CA LEU A 32 -5.13 -2.87 1.01
C LEU A 32 -6.29 -3.71 0.46
N ALA A 33 -5.97 -4.72 -0.35
CA ALA A 33 -6.93 -5.58 -1.03
C ALA A 33 -6.41 -7.01 -1.17
N CYS A 34 -7.31 -8.01 -1.13
CA CYS A 34 -6.94 -9.43 -1.26
C CYS A 34 -6.43 -9.81 -2.66
N LYS A 35 -7.02 -9.22 -3.70
CA LYS A 35 -6.66 -9.46 -5.11
C LYS A 35 -6.88 -8.21 -5.94
N VAL A 36 -6.14 -8.07 -7.03
CA VAL A 36 -6.38 -7.02 -8.02
C VAL A 36 -7.66 -7.36 -8.78
N SER A 37 -8.77 -6.72 -8.40
CA SER A 37 -10.04 -6.74 -9.13
C SER A 37 -10.15 -5.50 -10.03
N TRP A 38 -11.16 -5.45 -10.91
CA TRP A 38 -11.43 -4.27 -11.73
C TRP A 38 -11.46 -2.96 -10.91
N HIS A 39 -12.11 -2.97 -9.74
CA HIS A 39 -12.16 -1.80 -8.85
C HIS A 39 -10.76 -1.35 -8.40
N VAL A 40 -9.91 -2.30 -8.02
CA VAL A 40 -8.54 -2.01 -7.57
C VAL A 40 -7.72 -1.47 -8.75
N GLN A 41 -7.85 -2.07 -9.93
CA GLN A 41 -7.18 -1.59 -11.14
C GLN A 41 -7.64 -0.18 -11.53
N SER A 42 -8.93 0.11 -11.41
CA SER A 42 -9.49 1.44 -11.67
C SER A 42 -8.90 2.48 -10.71
N LEU A 43 -8.79 2.16 -9.41
CA LEU A 43 -8.16 3.02 -8.42
C LEU A 43 -6.67 3.25 -8.71
N LEU A 44 -5.92 2.18 -9.01
CA LEU A 44 -4.50 2.29 -9.38
C LEU A 44 -4.31 3.21 -10.59
N ASN A 45 -5.14 3.04 -11.64
CA ASN A 45 -5.09 3.88 -12.83
C ASN A 45 -5.44 5.34 -12.52
N ALA A 46 -6.48 5.59 -11.73
CA ALA A 46 -6.91 6.94 -11.37
C ALA A 46 -5.89 7.70 -10.52
N LEU A 47 -5.15 6.98 -9.65
CA LEU A 47 -4.02 7.54 -8.89
C LEU A 47 -2.82 7.81 -9.81
N GLY A 48 -2.50 6.88 -10.72
CA GLY A 48 -1.42 7.05 -11.69
C GLY A 48 -1.63 8.25 -12.60
N GLN A 49 -2.87 8.49 -13.07
CA GLN A 49 -3.23 9.68 -13.85
C GLN A 49 -3.02 11.01 -13.11
N ARG A 50 -2.93 10.97 -11.77
CA ARG A 50 -2.65 12.14 -10.91
C ARG A 50 -1.18 12.24 -10.52
N GLY A 51 -0.31 11.40 -11.08
CA GLY A 51 1.12 11.36 -10.75
C GLY A 51 1.41 10.75 -9.38
N VAL A 52 0.49 9.96 -8.82
CA VAL A 52 0.67 9.25 -7.55
C VAL A 52 1.15 7.83 -7.83
N GLU A 53 2.22 7.41 -7.15
CA GLU A 53 2.71 6.04 -7.21
C GLU A 53 1.81 5.17 -6.31
N ALA A 54 1.07 4.25 -6.92
CA ALA A 54 0.07 3.46 -6.22
C ALA A 54 0.39 1.96 -6.28
N HIS A 55 0.29 1.28 -5.14
CA HIS A 55 0.56 -0.15 -5.02
C HIS A 55 -0.59 -0.87 -4.30
N SER A 56 -0.84 -2.13 -4.68
CA SER A 56 -1.83 -2.98 -4.01
C SER A 56 -1.14 -3.98 -3.08
N PHE A 57 -1.64 -4.10 -1.85
CA PHE A 57 -1.08 -4.95 -0.81
C PHE A 57 -2.13 -5.86 -0.19
N PRO A 58 -1.86 -7.15 -0.01
CA PRO A 58 -2.71 -8.00 0.81
C PRO A 58 -2.43 -7.74 2.29
N ILE A 59 -3.42 -7.24 3.03
CA ILE A 59 -3.34 -6.99 4.48
C ILE A 59 -2.92 -8.25 5.27
N THR A 60 -3.18 -9.43 4.72
CA THR A 60 -2.78 -10.73 5.30
C THR A 60 -1.27 -11.01 5.26
N ARG A 61 -0.47 -10.14 4.61
CA ARG A 61 0.98 -10.29 4.48
C ARG A 61 1.76 -9.19 5.21
N PHE A 62 1.12 -8.53 6.17
CA PHE A 62 1.82 -7.66 7.10
C PHE A 62 2.87 -8.41 7.91
N VAL A 63 4.00 -7.74 8.11
CA VAL A 63 5.09 -8.16 8.99
C VAL A 63 5.51 -6.91 9.77
N ALA A 64 5.36 -6.94 11.09
CA ALA A 64 5.83 -5.88 11.97
C ALA A 64 7.23 -6.22 12.51
N HIS A 65 8.12 -5.23 12.59
CA HIS A 65 9.44 -5.35 13.19
C HIS A 65 9.50 -4.55 14.49
N ILE A 66 10.13 -5.14 15.51
CA ILE A 66 10.39 -4.47 16.79
C ILE A 66 11.83 -3.95 16.77
N GLY A 67 12.03 -2.66 17.07
CA GLY A 67 13.37 -2.07 17.23
C GLY A 67 14.13 -1.80 15.92
N GLY A 68 13.47 -1.83 14.76
CA GLY A 68 14.11 -1.58 13.46
C GLY A 68 13.18 -0.92 12.44
N LYS A 69 13.76 -0.44 11.34
CA LYS A 69 13.02 0.10 10.19
C LYS A 69 13.16 -0.82 8.96
N PRO A 70 12.12 -0.94 8.10
CA PRO A 70 10.81 -0.34 8.28
C PRO A 70 9.99 -1.05 9.36
N VAL A 71 9.18 -0.29 10.08
CA VAL A 71 8.43 -0.80 11.23
C VAL A 71 7.37 -1.79 10.77
N VAL A 72 6.75 -1.55 9.62
CA VAL A 72 5.86 -2.51 8.97
C VAL A 72 6.29 -2.74 7.54
N LYS A 73 6.32 -4.02 7.14
CA LYS A 73 6.43 -4.45 5.75
C LYS A 73 5.16 -5.13 5.29
N CYS A 74 4.88 -5.01 3.99
CA CYS A 74 3.98 -5.90 3.29
C CYS A 74 4.69 -6.43 2.04
N HIS A 75 4.76 -7.77 1.90
CA HIS A 75 5.42 -8.40 0.75
C HIS A 75 6.88 -7.94 0.54
N GLY A 76 7.61 -7.71 1.64
CA GLY A 76 9.00 -7.23 1.60
C GLY A 76 9.18 -5.72 1.40
N ILE A 77 8.10 -4.98 1.11
CA ILE A 77 8.11 -3.53 0.91
C ILE A 77 7.75 -2.85 2.24
N GLY A 78 8.56 -1.89 2.67
CA GLY A 78 8.26 -1.06 3.85
C GLY A 78 7.06 -0.15 3.58
N LEU A 79 6.21 0.04 4.59
CA LEU A 79 5.04 0.93 4.48
C LEU A 79 5.30 2.34 5.06
N ASP A 80 6.42 2.54 5.76
CA ASP A 80 6.78 3.78 6.45
C ASP A 80 6.91 5.01 5.52
N ASP A 81 7.16 4.81 4.22
CA ASP A 81 7.33 5.89 3.23
C ASP A 81 6.04 6.20 2.44
N TYR A 82 4.93 5.52 2.77
CA TYR A 82 3.63 5.78 2.18
C TYR A 82 2.96 6.96 2.85
N ARG A 83 2.31 7.82 2.04
CA ARG A 83 1.51 8.93 2.58
C ARG A 83 0.12 8.49 3.04
N GLY A 84 -0.36 7.35 2.56
CA GLY A 84 -1.62 6.78 3.01
C GLY A 84 -1.91 5.39 2.46
N LEU A 85 -2.83 4.71 3.12
CA LEU A 85 -3.33 3.38 2.79
C LEU A 85 -4.85 3.40 2.71
N LEU A 86 -5.41 2.89 1.61
CA LEU A 86 -6.85 2.72 1.43
C LEU A 86 -7.26 1.29 1.79
N VAL A 87 -8.07 1.12 2.83
CA VAL A 87 -8.55 -0.19 3.26
C VAL A 87 -9.78 -0.58 2.43
N ARG A 88 -9.67 -1.64 1.61
CA ARG A 88 -10.80 -2.15 0.81
C ARG A 88 -11.48 -3.35 1.44
N ILE A 89 -10.73 -4.15 2.19
CA ILE A 89 -11.24 -5.34 2.88
C ILE A 89 -10.28 -5.75 3.98
N ILE A 90 -10.83 -6.17 5.13
CA ILE A 90 -10.12 -6.98 6.12
C ILE A 90 -10.70 -8.38 6.03
N PRO A 91 -9.98 -9.35 5.45
CA PRO A 91 -10.51 -10.71 5.31
C PRO A 91 -10.62 -11.36 6.68
N TRP A 92 -11.49 -12.37 6.78
CA TRP A 92 -11.63 -13.22 7.96
C TRP A 92 -10.29 -13.92 8.31
N GLY A 93 -10.23 -14.43 9.54
CA GLY A 93 -9.06 -15.10 10.12
C GLY A 93 -9.34 -15.50 11.56
N SER A 94 -8.33 -16.00 12.26
CA SER A 94 -8.43 -16.16 13.72
C SER A 94 -8.57 -14.79 14.39
N LEU A 95 -9.08 -14.75 15.61
CA LEU A 95 -9.20 -13.52 16.38
C LEU A 95 -7.85 -12.79 16.47
N GLU A 96 -6.78 -13.53 16.76
CA GLU A 96 -5.41 -13.02 16.87
C GLU A 96 -4.93 -12.43 15.54
N GLN A 97 -5.28 -13.05 14.41
CA GLN A 97 -4.94 -12.52 13.08
C GLN A 97 -5.68 -11.23 12.77
N ILE A 98 -6.94 -11.11 13.19
CA ILE A 98 -7.73 -9.88 13.00
C ILE A 98 -7.19 -8.77 13.90
N ILE A 99 -6.97 -9.06 15.19
CA ILE A 99 -6.37 -8.12 16.15
C ILE A 99 -5.03 -7.62 15.61
N PHE A 100 -4.13 -8.53 15.21
CA PHE A 100 -2.83 -8.15 14.64
C PHE A 100 -2.96 -7.21 13.43
N ARG A 101 -3.90 -7.46 12.52
CA ARG A 101 -4.10 -6.59 11.35
C ARG A 101 -4.57 -5.20 11.77
N MET A 102 -5.48 -5.13 12.74
CA MET A 102 -5.98 -3.86 13.26
C MET A 102 -4.90 -3.09 14.01
N ASP A 103 -4.13 -3.76 14.88
CA ASP A 103 -3.02 -3.16 15.61
C ASP A 103 -1.97 -2.58 14.65
N VAL A 104 -1.66 -3.30 13.55
CA VAL A 104 -0.75 -2.78 12.52
C VAL A 104 -1.33 -1.53 11.84
N LEU A 105 -2.63 -1.47 11.56
CA LEU A 105 -3.24 -0.29 10.95
C LEU A 105 -3.22 0.91 11.90
N HIS A 106 -3.58 0.71 13.17
CA HIS A 106 -3.49 1.75 14.21
C HIS A 106 -2.05 2.24 14.36
N HIS A 107 -1.09 1.31 14.38
CA HIS A 107 0.32 1.69 14.50
C HIS A 107 0.82 2.51 13.30
N LEU A 108 0.40 2.16 12.08
CA LEU A 108 0.71 2.96 10.88
C LEU A 108 0.05 4.34 10.94
N GLU A 109 -1.17 4.44 11.46
CA GLU A 109 -1.87 5.71 11.68
C GLU A 109 -1.13 6.59 12.70
N ASP A 110 -0.69 6.02 13.83
CA ASP A 110 0.12 6.70 14.85
C ASP A 110 1.46 7.19 14.31
N MET A 111 2.04 6.48 13.33
CA MET A 111 3.25 6.91 12.61
C MET A 111 2.98 8.06 11.61
N GLY A 112 1.74 8.52 11.46
CA GLY A 112 1.34 9.62 10.59
C GLY A 112 0.94 9.20 9.18
N ILE A 113 0.77 7.89 8.91
CA ILE A 113 0.29 7.39 7.63
C ILE A 113 -1.23 7.48 7.61
N ARG A 114 -1.79 8.14 6.59
CA ARG A 114 -3.25 8.30 6.52
C ARG A 114 -3.94 6.99 6.17
N ILE A 115 -4.77 6.45 7.06
CA ILE A 115 -5.60 5.27 6.78
C ILE A 115 -6.99 5.70 6.34
N VAL A 116 -7.42 5.29 5.14
CA VAL A 116 -8.73 5.64 4.57
C VAL A 116 -9.66 4.44 4.60
N ASN A 117 -10.84 4.70 5.18
CA ASN A 117 -11.54 3.84 6.14
C ASN A 117 -10.65 3.54 7.35
N SER A 118 -10.61 4.49 8.30
CA SER A 118 -9.80 4.37 9.51
C SER A 118 -10.17 3.10 10.30
N PRO A 119 -9.23 2.50 11.05
CA PRO A 119 -9.51 1.32 11.87
C PRO A 119 -10.66 1.55 12.86
N SER A 120 -10.72 2.73 13.47
CA SER A 120 -11.80 3.18 14.37
C SER A 120 -13.20 3.17 13.72
N THR A 121 -13.28 3.29 12.39
CA THR A 121 -14.54 3.18 11.64
C THR A 121 -14.93 1.72 11.38
N ILE A 122 -13.96 0.79 11.35
CA ILE A 122 -14.17 -0.63 11.07
C ILE A 122 -14.55 -1.41 12.34
N GLU A 123 -14.13 -0.93 13.51
CA GLU A 123 -14.40 -1.56 14.81
C GLU A 123 -15.82 -1.34 15.35
N LYS A 124 -16.62 -0.49 14.69
CA LYS A 124 -18.03 -0.24 15.00
C LYS A 124 -18.94 -1.15 14.19
#